data_AF-A0A340XVY5-F1
#
_entry.id   AF-A0A340XVY5-F1
#
_cell.length_a   1.000
_cell.length_b   1.000
_cell.length_c   1.000
_cell.angle_alpha   90.00
_cell.angle_beta   90.00
_cell.angle_gamma   90.00
#
_symmetry.space_group_name_H-M   'P 1'
#
loop_
_entity.id
_entity.type
_entity.pdbx_description
1 polymer ?
#
loop_
_entity_poly.entity_id
_entity_poly.type
_entity_poly.pdbx_seq_one_letter_code
_entity_poly.pdbx_strand_id
1 'polypeptide(L)'
;LAIVTKYITKGWKEVHEMYKEKALSVETEKLLKYLEAVEKVKRTKDELEVIHLIEEHRLVREHLLTNHLKSKEVWKALLQEMPLTALLRNLGKMTANSVLEPGNSEVSLVCEKLCNEKLLKKARIHPFHVLIALETYKTGHGLRGKLKWRPDEEILQALDAAFYKTFKTVEPAGKRFLLAIDVSASMNQRVLGSVLNASTVAAAMCMVVTRTEKDSHIVAFSDEMVPCPVTTDMTLQQVLMAMSQIPAGGTDCSLPMIWAQNTNTAADVFIVFTDNETFAGHVHPAVALREYRK
;
A
#
# COMPACT_ATOMS: atom_id res chain seq x y z
N LEU A 1 -27.42 14.52 -10.43
CA LEU A 1 -27.25 13.28 -11.25
C LEU A 1 -27.46 13.51 -12.75
N ALA A 2 -28.57 14.11 -13.19
CA ALA A 2 -28.92 14.25 -14.61
C ALA A 2 -27.83 14.89 -15.50
N ILE A 3 -27.11 15.90 -14.98
CA ILE A 3 -26.00 16.56 -15.69
C ILE A 3 -24.83 15.60 -15.91
N VAL A 4 -24.43 14.86 -14.87
CA VAL A 4 -23.34 13.89 -14.94
C VAL A 4 -23.68 12.75 -15.91
N THR A 5 -24.90 12.21 -15.83
CA THR A 5 -25.36 11.16 -16.75
C THR A 5 -25.32 11.66 -18.19
N LYS A 6 -25.72 12.91 -18.44
CA LYS A 6 -25.66 13.47 -19.79
C LYS A 6 -24.24 13.73 -20.26
N TYR A 7 -23.36 14.27 -19.40
CA TYR A 7 -21.95 14.43 -19.73
C TYR A 7 -21.30 13.11 -20.15
N ILE A 8 -21.59 12.01 -19.43
CA ILE A 8 -21.07 10.68 -19.76
C ILE A 8 -21.65 10.14 -21.07
N THR A 9 -22.95 10.31 -21.30
CA THR A 9 -23.64 9.70 -22.46
C THR A 9 -23.54 10.50 -23.76
N LYS A 10 -23.38 11.83 -23.65
CA LYS A 10 -23.48 12.77 -24.77
C LYS A 10 -22.28 13.72 -24.90
N GLY A 11 -21.42 13.77 -23.90
CA GLY A 11 -20.24 14.63 -23.90
C GLY A 11 -20.51 16.08 -23.51
N TRP A 12 -19.42 16.85 -23.40
CA TRP A 12 -19.45 18.23 -22.89
C TRP A 12 -20.23 19.22 -23.75
N LYS A 13 -20.15 19.11 -25.09
CA LYS A 13 -20.79 20.08 -26.01
C LYS A 13 -22.30 20.18 -25.78
N GLU A 14 -22.98 19.03 -25.70
CA GLU A 14 -24.42 18.96 -25.46
C GLU A 14 -24.82 19.43 -24.06
N VAL A 15 -23.97 19.20 -23.06
CA VAL A 15 -24.20 19.68 -21.69
C VAL A 15 -24.08 21.20 -21.63
N HIS A 16 -23.02 21.75 -22.21
CA HIS A 16 -22.78 23.20 -22.23
C HIS A 16 -23.92 23.94 -22.95
N GLU A 17 -24.34 23.48 -24.13
CA GLU A 17 -25.39 24.12 -24.93
C GLU A 17 -26.74 24.17 -24.20
N MET A 18 -27.13 23.07 -23.54
CA MET A 18 -28.45 22.96 -22.92
C MET A 18 -28.56 23.68 -21.56
N TYR A 19 -27.44 23.91 -20.88
CA TYR A 19 -27.41 24.57 -19.58
C TYR A 19 -26.86 26.01 -19.62
N LYS A 20 -26.48 26.53 -20.79
CA LYS A 20 -25.91 27.88 -20.95
C LYS A 20 -26.84 29.02 -20.49
N GLU A 21 -28.15 28.85 -20.66
CA GLU A 21 -29.15 29.91 -20.45
C GLU A 21 -30.18 29.57 -19.36
N LYS A 22 -29.99 28.47 -18.64
CA LYS A 22 -30.91 28.06 -17.58
C LYS A 22 -30.50 28.69 -16.24
N ALA A 23 -31.49 29.12 -15.46
CA ALA A 23 -31.28 29.40 -14.05
C ALA A 23 -30.92 28.09 -13.33
N LEU A 24 -29.71 28.04 -12.77
CA LEU A 24 -29.15 26.85 -12.14
C LEU A 24 -29.03 27.06 -10.64
N SER A 25 -29.08 25.99 -9.86
CA SER A 25 -28.72 26.06 -8.46
C SER A 25 -27.21 26.29 -8.30
N VAL A 26 -26.80 26.85 -7.16
CA VAL A 26 -25.38 27.11 -6.85
C VAL A 26 -24.54 25.82 -6.93
N GLU A 27 -25.07 24.68 -6.50
CA GLU A 27 -24.41 23.37 -6.59
C GLU A 27 -24.23 22.92 -8.03
N THR A 28 -25.22 23.25 -8.87
CA THR A 28 -25.23 22.88 -10.28
C THR A 28 -24.22 23.69 -11.08
N GLU A 29 -24.11 24.99 -10.78
CA GLU A 29 -23.07 25.85 -11.35
C GLU A 29 -21.66 25.38 -10.97
N LYS A 30 -21.43 25.01 -9.70
CA LYS A 30 -20.15 24.44 -9.26
C LYS A 30 -19.79 23.17 -10.03
N LEU A 31 -20.77 22.28 -10.24
CA LEU A 31 -20.57 21.06 -11.02
C LEU A 31 -20.23 21.37 -12.49
N LEU A 32 -20.94 22.31 -13.12
CA LEU A 32 -20.68 22.71 -14.51
C LEU A 32 -19.29 23.34 -14.66
N LYS A 33 -18.89 24.23 -13.74
CA LYS A 33 -17.54 24.81 -13.72
C LYS A 33 -16.46 23.73 -13.57
N TYR A 34 -16.68 22.73 -12.72
CA TYR A 34 -15.75 21.61 -12.58
C TYR A 34 -15.61 20.80 -13.88
N LEU A 35 -16.73 20.46 -14.53
CA LEU A 35 -16.71 19.72 -15.80
C LEU A 35 -16.05 20.54 -16.92
N GLU A 36 -16.29 21.85 -16.94
CA GLU A 36 -15.62 22.78 -17.86
C GLU A 36 -14.11 22.77 -17.65
N ALA A 37 -13.64 22.87 -16.40
CA ALA A 37 -12.22 22.82 -16.06
C ALA A 37 -11.55 21.52 -16.51
N VAL A 38 -12.22 20.36 -16.32
CA VAL A 38 -11.73 19.05 -16.78
C VAL A 38 -11.63 18.98 -18.32
N GLU A 39 -12.50 19.67 -19.05
CA GLU A 39 -12.40 19.74 -20.52
C GLU A 39 -11.38 20.76 -21.00
N LYS A 40 -11.25 21.88 -20.27
CA LYS A 40 -10.30 22.95 -20.55
C LYS A 40 -8.86 22.48 -20.39
N VAL A 41 -8.56 21.74 -19.31
CA VAL A 41 -7.22 21.21 -19.05
C VAL A 41 -6.75 20.27 -20.17
N LYS A 42 -7.65 19.53 -20.81
CA LYS A 42 -7.32 18.63 -21.94
C LYS A 42 -6.98 19.36 -23.24
N ARG A 43 -7.30 20.66 -23.36
CA ARG A 43 -7.10 21.45 -24.58
C ARG A 43 -5.90 22.37 -24.48
N THR A 44 -5.62 22.88 -23.28
CA THR A 44 -4.52 23.81 -23.07
C THR A 44 -3.16 23.12 -23.09
N LYS A 45 -2.17 23.82 -23.63
CA LYS A 45 -0.75 23.46 -23.57
C LYS A 45 0.03 24.41 -22.67
N ASP A 46 -0.63 25.45 -22.14
CA ASP A 46 0.00 26.42 -21.26
C ASP A 46 0.14 25.84 -19.86
N GLU A 47 1.34 25.91 -19.31
CA GLU A 47 1.71 25.36 -18.01
C GLU A 47 1.04 26.15 -16.87
N LEU A 48 1.01 27.48 -16.97
CA LEU A 48 0.44 28.35 -15.94
C LEU A 48 -1.07 28.16 -15.82
N GLU A 49 -1.74 28.01 -16.96
CA GLU A 49 -3.18 27.74 -16.99
C GLU A 49 -3.50 26.37 -16.37
N VAL A 50 -2.68 25.35 -16.62
CA VAL A 50 -2.85 24.02 -16.00
C VAL A 50 -2.68 24.10 -14.48
N ILE A 51 -1.66 24.81 -13.99
CA ILE A 51 -1.42 25.01 -12.55
C ILE A 51 -2.62 25.69 -11.90
N HIS A 52 -3.12 26.78 -12.50
CA HIS A 52 -4.29 27.49 -11.98
C HIS A 52 -5.54 26.59 -11.90
N LEU A 53 -5.78 25.77 -12.93
CA LEU A 53 -6.90 24.82 -12.94
C LEU A 53 -6.76 23.73 -11.86
N ILE A 54 -5.54 23.28 -11.57
CA ILE A 54 -5.27 22.33 -10.49
C ILE A 54 -5.58 22.97 -9.14
N GLU A 55 -5.13 24.19 -8.90
CA GLU A 55 -5.33 24.90 -7.62
C GLU A 55 -6.80 25.24 -7.37
N GLU A 56 -7.51 25.76 -8.38
CA GLU A 56 -8.91 26.18 -8.25
C GLU A 56 -9.86 24.99 -8.09
N HIS A 57 -9.68 23.95 -8.91
CA HIS A 57 -10.64 22.84 -9.00
C HIS A 57 -10.16 21.53 -8.36
N ARG A 58 -8.96 21.52 -7.76
CA ARG A 58 -8.32 20.34 -7.14
C ARG A 58 -8.24 19.15 -8.10
N LEU A 59 -7.85 19.44 -9.35
CA LEU A 59 -7.71 18.40 -10.36
C LEU A 59 -6.56 17.44 -9.99
N VAL A 60 -6.84 16.15 -10.04
CA VAL A 60 -5.82 15.11 -9.86
C VAL A 60 -5.11 14.74 -11.16
N ARG A 61 -4.01 14.01 -11.01
CA ARG A 61 -3.13 13.52 -12.09
C ARG A 61 -3.89 12.87 -13.26
N GLU A 62 -4.95 12.11 -12.97
CA GLU A 62 -5.76 11.37 -13.94
C GLU A 62 -6.54 12.28 -14.89
N HIS A 63 -6.76 13.55 -14.55
CA HIS A 63 -7.41 14.52 -15.43
C HIS A 63 -6.45 15.16 -16.45
N LEU A 64 -5.14 15.07 -16.20
CA LEU A 64 -4.13 15.77 -16.99
C LEU A 64 -3.65 14.95 -18.19
N LEU A 65 -3.12 15.63 -19.21
CA LEU A 65 -2.47 14.97 -20.33
C LEU A 65 -1.06 14.52 -19.95
N THR A 66 -0.58 13.45 -20.59
CA THR A 66 0.78 12.92 -20.39
C THR A 66 1.88 13.97 -20.62
N ASN A 67 1.63 14.97 -21.47
CA ASN A 67 2.59 16.07 -21.69
C ASN A 67 2.66 17.03 -20.50
N HIS A 68 1.56 17.31 -19.80
CA HIS A 68 1.58 18.15 -18.60
C HIS A 68 2.40 17.50 -17.48
N LEU A 69 2.37 16.17 -17.38
CA LEU A 69 3.13 15.39 -16.39
C LEU A 69 4.66 15.39 -16.62
N LYS A 70 5.16 16.09 -17.64
CA LYS A 70 6.59 16.33 -17.86
C LYS A 70 7.10 17.58 -17.12
N SER A 71 6.21 18.52 -16.79
CA SER A 71 6.58 19.76 -16.09
C SER A 71 6.81 19.51 -14.60
N LYS A 72 7.86 20.12 -14.03
CA LYS A 72 8.15 20.13 -12.59
C LYS A 72 7.11 20.93 -11.80
N GLU A 73 6.72 22.10 -12.30
CA GLU A 73 5.81 23.00 -11.60
C GLU A 73 4.38 22.45 -11.53
N VAL A 74 3.92 21.74 -12.58
CA VAL A 74 2.64 21.02 -12.56
C VAL A 74 2.63 19.94 -11.46
N TRP A 75 3.73 19.20 -11.28
CA TRP A 75 3.84 18.22 -10.20
C TRP A 75 3.86 18.85 -8.81
N LYS A 76 4.47 20.03 -8.65
CA LYS A 76 4.41 20.78 -7.38
C LYS A 76 2.99 21.22 -7.05
N ALA A 77 2.24 21.71 -8.02
CA ALA A 77 0.83 22.07 -7.84
C ALA A 77 -0.01 20.84 -7.45
N LEU A 78 0.19 19.71 -8.13
CA LEU A 78 -0.47 18.45 -7.79
C LEU A 78 -0.15 17.97 -6.36
N LEU A 79 1.08 18.18 -5.89
CA LEU A 79 1.55 17.68 -4.59
C LEU A 79 0.77 18.27 -3.40
N GLN A 80 0.28 19.51 -3.53
CA GLN A 80 -0.40 20.23 -2.45
C GLN A 80 -1.66 19.48 -1.97
N GLU A 81 -2.52 19.04 -2.88
CA GLU A 81 -3.76 18.34 -2.57
C GLU A 81 -3.71 16.84 -2.93
N MET A 82 -2.52 16.29 -3.21
CA MET A 82 -2.37 14.90 -3.63
C MET A 82 -2.89 13.91 -2.57
N PRO A 83 -3.78 12.97 -2.93
CA PRO A 83 -4.19 11.89 -2.03
C PRO A 83 -3.02 10.98 -1.65
N LEU A 84 -3.00 10.47 -0.41
CA LEU A 84 -1.89 9.66 0.11
C LEU A 84 -1.58 8.41 -0.73
N THR A 85 -2.59 7.72 -1.23
CA THR A 85 -2.38 6.54 -2.10
C THR A 85 -1.70 6.93 -3.42
N ALA A 86 -2.04 8.10 -3.98
CA ALA A 86 -1.39 8.61 -5.17
C ALA A 86 0.04 9.09 -4.85
N LEU A 87 0.25 9.69 -3.68
CA LEU A 87 1.56 10.11 -3.19
C LEU A 87 2.52 8.93 -3.13
N LEU A 88 2.16 7.87 -2.39
CA LEU A 88 2.97 6.65 -2.22
C LEU A 88 3.40 6.03 -3.56
N ARG A 89 2.52 6.05 -4.55
CA ARG A 89 2.79 5.46 -5.89
C ARG A 89 3.67 6.33 -6.77
N ASN A 90 3.78 7.63 -6.51
CA ASN A 90 4.46 8.58 -7.39
C ASN A 90 5.76 9.16 -6.80
N LEU A 91 6.17 8.75 -5.58
CA LEU A 91 7.42 9.22 -4.95
C LEU A 91 8.64 9.12 -5.89
N GLY A 92 8.89 7.94 -6.46
CA GLY A 92 10.01 7.74 -7.39
C GLY A 92 9.93 8.61 -8.64
N LYS A 93 8.71 8.87 -9.16
CA LYS A 93 8.50 9.74 -10.32
C LYS A 93 8.74 11.21 -10.00
N MET A 94 8.29 11.68 -8.85
CA MET A 94 8.51 13.06 -8.40
C MET A 94 9.98 13.32 -8.08
N THR A 95 10.69 12.36 -7.47
CA THR A 95 12.14 12.46 -7.27
C THR A 95 12.90 12.42 -8.60
N ALA A 96 12.53 11.54 -9.54
CA ALA A 96 13.16 11.50 -10.87
C ALA A 96 12.94 12.79 -11.68
N ASN A 97 11.82 13.48 -11.47
CA ASN A 97 11.49 14.74 -12.13
C ASN A 97 12.03 15.97 -11.36
N SER A 98 12.91 15.79 -10.36
CA SER A 98 13.46 16.89 -9.55
C SER A 98 12.40 17.71 -8.79
N VAL A 99 11.22 17.16 -8.53
CA VAL A 99 10.19 17.81 -7.69
C VAL A 99 10.55 17.64 -6.21
N LEU A 100 11.02 16.46 -5.84
CA LEU A 100 11.50 16.12 -4.50
C LEU A 100 13.02 16.10 -4.51
N GLU A 101 13.63 17.27 -4.37
CA GLU A 101 15.09 17.42 -4.22
C GLU A 101 15.45 17.54 -2.73
N PRO A 102 16.61 17.01 -2.30
CA PRO A 102 17.03 17.07 -0.90
C PRO A 102 17.08 18.51 -0.39
N GLY A 103 16.48 18.76 0.78
CA GLY A 103 16.43 20.09 1.42
C GLY A 103 15.33 21.03 0.92
N ASN A 104 14.50 20.60 -0.04
CA ASN A 104 13.34 21.39 -0.50
C ASN A 104 12.16 21.27 0.48
N SER A 105 11.31 22.30 0.52
CA SER A 105 10.09 22.32 1.33
C SER A 105 9.08 21.24 0.93
N GLU A 106 9.08 20.81 -0.34
CA GLU A 106 8.24 19.72 -0.83
C GLU A 106 8.57 18.37 -0.15
N VAL A 107 9.85 18.10 0.16
CA VAL A 107 10.25 16.88 0.88
C VAL A 107 9.68 16.91 2.30
N SER A 108 9.82 18.04 3.00
CA SER A 108 9.26 18.21 4.34
C SER A 108 7.73 18.05 4.35
N LEU A 109 7.03 18.59 3.35
CA LEU A 109 5.58 18.42 3.19
C LEU A 109 5.18 16.95 2.98
N VAL A 110 5.94 16.21 2.17
CA VAL A 110 5.73 14.77 1.97
C VAL A 110 5.94 14.01 3.27
N CYS A 111 7.04 14.27 3.97
CA CYS A 111 7.36 13.63 5.25
C CYS A 111 6.27 13.91 6.30
N GLU A 112 5.76 15.14 6.38
CA GLU A 112 4.66 15.49 7.28
C GLU A 112 3.39 14.70 6.96
N LYS A 113 3.00 14.63 5.69
CA LYS A 113 1.82 13.86 5.23
C LYS A 113 1.95 12.36 5.53
N LEU A 114 3.12 11.77 5.27
CA LEU A 114 3.40 10.36 5.53
C LEU A 114 3.42 10.04 7.03
N CYS A 115 3.89 10.97 7.86
CA CYS A 115 3.96 10.79 9.31
C CYS A 115 2.65 11.09 10.05
N ASN A 116 1.62 11.60 9.37
CA ASN A 116 0.37 12.02 10.00
C ASN A 116 -0.61 10.85 10.17
N GLU A 117 -0.71 10.34 11.39
CA GLU A 117 -1.58 9.19 11.74
C GLU A 117 -3.07 9.43 11.41
N LYS A 118 -3.58 10.65 11.59
CA LYS A 118 -4.98 10.98 11.29
C LYS A 118 -5.26 10.89 9.78
N LEU A 119 -4.33 11.36 8.95
CA LEU A 119 -4.46 11.27 7.49
C LEU A 119 -4.33 9.83 7.01
N LEU A 120 -3.37 9.07 7.54
CA LEU A 120 -3.21 7.64 7.23
C LEU A 120 -4.48 6.84 7.54
N LYS A 121 -5.09 7.08 8.72
CA LYS A 121 -6.35 6.43 9.12
C LYS A 121 -7.52 6.85 8.23
N LYS A 122 -7.68 8.15 7.96
CA LYS A 122 -8.76 8.68 7.11
C LYS A 122 -8.69 8.12 5.68
N ALA A 123 -7.49 8.01 5.13
CA ALA A 123 -7.24 7.46 3.80
C ALA A 123 -7.19 5.92 3.78
N ARG A 124 -7.36 5.25 4.93
CA ARG A 124 -7.31 3.78 5.08
C ARG A 124 -6.04 3.18 4.46
N ILE A 125 -4.90 3.80 4.73
CA ILE A 125 -3.62 3.34 4.22
C ILE A 125 -3.20 2.08 4.99
N HIS A 126 -3.28 0.94 4.32
CA HIS A 126 -2.79 -0.33 4.86
C HIS A 126 -1.25 -0.34 4.92
N PRO A 127 -0.65 -0.95 5.96
CA PRO A 127 0.82 -1.05 6.10
C PRO A 127 1.53 -1.67 4.90
N PHE A 128 0.88 -2.63 4.26
CA PHE A 128 1.39 -3.26 3.04
C PHE A 128 1.62 -2.27 1.89
N HIS A 129 0.76 -1.25 1.74
CA HIS A 129 0.97 -0.22 0.72
C HIS A 129 2.21 0.62 1.01
N VAL A 130 2.48 0.92 2.28
CA VAL A 130 3.68 1.65 2.71
C VAL A 130 4.92 0.80 2.48
N LEU A 131 4.88 -0.49 2.82
CA LEU A 131 6.00 -1.40 2.61
C LEU A 131 6.38 -1.53 1.13
N ILE A 132 5.39 -1.71 0.24
CA ILE A 132 5.64 -1.71 -1.20
C ILE A 132 6.26 -0.38 -1.65
N ALA A 133 5.72 0.75 -1.16
CA ALA A 133 6.23 2.06 -1.53
C ALA A 133 7.68 2.27 -1.04
N LEU A 134 8.00 1.85 0.19
CA LEU A 134 9.34 1.89 0.78
C LEU A 134 10.34 1.11 -0.07
N GLU A 135 10.08 -0.16 -0.31
CA GLU A 135 11.02 -1.02 -1.05
C GLU A 135 11.12 -0.61 -2.51
N THR A 136 10.01 -0.19 -3.14
CA THR A 136 10.03 0.33 -4.50
C THR A 136 10.83 1.64 -4.57
N TYR A 137 10.68 2.55 -3.61
CA TYR A 137 11.40 3.81 -3.61
C TYR A 137 12.90 3.61 -3.38
N LYS A 138 13.26 2.69 -2.47
CA LYS A 138 14.64 2.33 -2.12
C LYS A 138 15.43 1.74 -3.29
N THR A 139 14.79 1.05 -4.24
CA THR A 139 15.51 0.49 -5.41
C THR A 139 16.11 1.57 -6.32
N GLY A 140 15.61 2.80 -6.28
CA GLY A 140 16.08 3.91 -7.12
C GLY A 140 15.73 3.79 -8.60
N HIS A 141 14.89 2.83 -9.00
CA HIS A 141 14.48 2.67 -10.39
C HIS A 141 13.12 2.01 -10.54
N GLY A 142 12.43 2.33 -11.63
CA GLY A 142 11.13 1.76 -11.94
C GLY A 142 11.23 0.28 -12.33
N LEU A 143 10.27 -0.53 -11.88
CA LEU A 143 10.11 -1.94 -12.32
C LEU A 143 9.93 -2.07 -13.83
N ARG A 144 9.32 -1.07 -14.47
CA ARG A 144 9.10 -0.99 -15.91
C ARG A 144 9.60 0.34 -16.45
N GLY A 145 10.38 0.31 -17.53
CA GLY A 145 10.87 1.50 -18.23
C GLY A 145 12.27 1.93 -17.83
N LYS A 146 12.62 3.19 -18.14
CA LYS A 146 13.97 3.76 -17.97
C LYS A 146 14.07 4.76 -16.79
N LEU A 147 13.03 4.86 -15.97
CA LEU A 147 12.96 5.83 -14.89
C LEU A 147 13.95 5.43 -13.78
N LYS A 148 14.84 6.35 -13.44
CA LYS A 148 15.81 6.22 -12.35
C LYS A 148 15.73 7.46 -11.47
N TRP A 149 15.93 7.28 -10.17
CA TRP A 149 16.00 8.35 -9.19
C TRP A 149 17.00 7.99 -8.10
N ARG A 150 17.45 8.98 -7.34
CA ARG A 150 18.22 8.77 -6.13
C ARG A 150 17.26 8.83 -4.94
N PRO A 151 17.11 7.76 -4.14
CA PRO A 151 16.27 7.79 -2.96
C PRO A 151 16.71 8.89 -1.99
N ASP A 152 15.74 9.62 -1.46
CA ASP A 152 15.96 10.61 -0.41
C ASP A 152 15.84 9.94 0.98
N GLU A 153 16.80 10.24 1.87
CA GLU A 153 16.90 9.62 3.19
C GLU A 153 15.76 10.06 4.13
N GLU A 154 15.30 11.31 4.04
CA GLU A 154 14.20 11.80 4.88
C GLU A 154 12.90 11.09 4.51
N ILE A 155 12.65 10.89 3.21
CA ILE A 155 11.48 10.15 2.73
C ILE A 155 11.55 8.68 3.15
N LEU A 156 12.73 8.05 3.07
CA LEU A 156 12.91 6.66 3.52
C LEU A 156 12.60 6.51 5.02
N GLN A 157 13.11 7.43 5.85
CA GLN A 157 12.80 7.45 7.28
C GLN A 157 11.32 7.71 7.55
N ALA A 158 10.68 8.62 6.80
CA ALA A 158 9.26 8.90 6.92
C ALA A 158 8.40 7.70 6.53
N LEU A 159 8.77 6.94 5.50
CA LEU A 159 8.08 5.71 5.09
C LEU A 159 8.23 4.59 6.13
N ASP A 160 9.42 4.41 6.70
CA ASP A 160 9.64 3.44 7.79
C ASP A 160 8.78 3.79 9.02
N ALA A 161 8.78 5.06 9.44
CA ALA A 161 7.92 5.53 10.53
C ALA A 161 6.42 5.38 10.20
N ALA A 162 6.02 5.66 8.95
CA ALA A 162 4.65 5.51 8.48
C ALA A 162 4.19 4.04 8.53
N PHE A 163 5.06 3.08 8.18
CA PHE A 163 4.75 1.65 8.22
C PHE A 163 4.27 1.23 9.62
N TYR A 164 5.00 1.60 10.66
CA TYR A 164 4.59 1.29 12.04
C TYR A 164 3.36 2.07 12.49
N LYS A 165 3.20 3.34 12.08
CA LYS A 165 2.00 4.14 12.39
C LYS A 165 0.74 3.56 11.75
N THR A 166 0.85 2.95 10.57
CA THR A 166 -0.30 2.34 9.89
C THR A 166 -0.85 1.10 10.61
N PHE A 167 -0.10 0.47 11.52
CA PHE A 167 -0.62 -0.67 12.30
C PHE A 167 -1.84 -0.28 13.15
N LYS A 168 -1.85 0.93 13.70
CA LYS A 168 -2.99 1.46 14.50
C LYS A 168 -4.25 1.77 13.68
N THR A 169 -4.17 1.68 12.35
CA THR A 169 -5.33 1.86 11.48
C THR A 169 -6.17 0.59 11.35
N VAL A 170 -5.64 -0.56 11.79
CA VAL A 170 -6.32 -1.85 11.76
C VAL A 170 -7.09 -2.04 13.07
N GLU A 171 -8.34 -2.48 12.97
CA GLU A 171 -9.17 -2.78 14.13
C GLU A 171 -8.89 -4.21 14.63
N PRO A 172 -8.64 -4.40 15.94
CA PRO A 172 -8.41 -5.73 16.49
C PRO A 172 -9.71 -6.54 16.57
N ALA A 173 -9.61 -7.85 16.33
CA ALA A 173 -10.66 -8.83 16.53
C ALA A 173 -10.75 -9.31 17.98
N GLY A 174 -9.68 -9.19 18.78
CA GLY A 174 -9.67 -9.53 20.20
C GLY A 174 -9.78 -11.04 20.46
N LYS A 175 -9.26 -11.86 19.56
CA LYS A 175 -9.25 -13.32 19.63
C LYS A 175 -7.84 -13.85 19.84
N ARG A 176 -7.72 -15.16 20.07
CA ARG A 176 -6.42 -15.85 20.17
C ARG A 176 -5.96 -16.27 18.78
N PHE A 177 -4.85 -15.70 18.33
CA PHE A 177 -4.29 -15.96 17.01
C PHE A 177 -3.05 -16.86 17.11
N LEU A 178 -2.99 -17.85 16.23
CA LEU A 178 -1.76 -18.58 15.95
C LEU A 178 -1.32 -18.24 14.53
N LEU A 179 -0.16 -17.59 14.43
CA LEU A 179 0.45 -17.14 13.18
C LEU A 179 1.57 -18.09 12.81
N ALA A 180 1.37 -18.81 11.72
CA ALA A 180 2.36 -19.75 11.20
C ALA A 180 2.98 -19.20 9.93
N ILE A 181 4.30 -19.03 9.93
CA ILE A 181 5.05 -18.49 8.79
C ILE A 181 5.80 -19.64 8.14
N ASP A 182 5.52 -19.83 6.86
CA ASP A 182 6.27 -20.72 6.00
C ASP A 182 7.65 -20.11 5.71
N VAL A 183 8.70 -20.86 6.03
CA VAL A 183 10.10 -20.49 5.79
C VAL A 183 10.79 -21.44 4.82
N SER A 184 10.00 -22.20 4.06
CA SER A 184 10.49 -23.06 2.98
C SER A 184 11.16 -22.24 1.87
N ALA A 185 11.94 -22.93 1.04
CA ALA A 185 12.69 -22.30 -0.04
C ALA A 185 11.79 -21.62 -1.10
N SER A 186 10.55 -22.10 -1.29
CA SER A 186 9.60 -21.56 -2.26
C SER A 186 9.12 -20.15 -1.88
N MET A 187 9.14 -19.81 -0.59
CA MET A 187 8.78 -18.49 -0.07
C MET A 187 9.75 -17.37 -0.48
N ASN A 188 10.89 -17.70 -1.09
CA ASN A 188 11.78 -16.73 -1.72
C ASN A 188 11.23 -16.16 -3.04
N GLN A 189 10.10 -16.65 -3.53
CA GLN A 189 9.45 -16.14 -4.73
C GLN A 189 8.93 -14.71 -4.58
N ARG A 190 8.89 -13.97 -5.70
CA ARG A 190 8.40 -12.58 -5.72
C ARG A 190 6.88 -12.53 -5.72
N VAL A 191 6.31 -11.68 -4.88
CA VAL A 191 4.86 -11.51 -4.74
C VAL A 191 4.35 -10.38 -5.65
N LEU A 192 3.27 -10.63 -6.39
CA LEU A 192 2.52 -9.60 -7.16
C LEU A 192 3.36 -8.79 -8.15
N GLY A 193 4.43 -9.37 -8.70
CA GLY A 193 5.37 -8.65 -9.58
C GLY A 193 6.07 -7.47 -8.90
N SER A 194 6.12 -7.48 -7.57
CA SER A 194 6.83 -6.50 -6.75
C SER A 194 8.30 -6.90 -6.55
N VAL A 195 9.03 -6.04 -5.85
CA VAL A 195 10.41 -6.31 -5.40
C VAL A 195 10.47 -7.16 -4.13
N LEU A 196 9.32 -7.47 -3.53
CA LEU A 196 9.20 -8.19 -2.27
C LEU A 196 9.07 -9.70 -2.49
N ASN A 197 9.76 -10.46 -1.64
CA ASN A 197 9.63 -11.92 -1.59
C ASN A 197 8.47 -12.32 -0.66
N ALA A 198 7.93 -13.52 -0.83
CA ALA A 198 6.78 -13.98 -0.05
C ALA A 198 7.08 -14.05 1.45
N SER A 199 8.29 -14.49 1.84
CA SER A 199 8.74 -14.44 3.23
C SER A 199 8.70 -13.01 3.80
N THR A 200 9.08 -12.00 3.02
CA THR A 200 9.07 -10.61 3.48
C THR A 200 7.66 -10.09 3.71
N VAL A 201 6.74 -10.45 2.81
CA VAL A 201 5.33 -10.11 2.94
C VAL A 201 4.71 -10.83 4.15
N ALA A 202 4.99 -12.12 4.33
CA ALA A 202 4.54 -12.91 5.45
C ALA A 202 5.04 -12.34 6.80
N ALA A 203 6.32 -11.98 6.86
CA ALA A 203 6.93 -11.33 8.02
C ALA A 203 6.23 -10.02 8.38
N ALA A 204 6.04 -9.14 7.39
CA ALA A 204 5.37 -7.87 7.60
C ALA A 204 3.91 -8.05 8.06
N MET A 205 3.17 -8.98 7.46
CA MET A 205 1.79 -9.27 7.87
C MET A 205 1.72 -9.89 9.27
N CYS A 206 2.67 -10.74 9.63
CA CYS A 206 2.78 -11.26 10.99
C CYS A 206 3.01 -10.13 12.01
N MET A 207 3.91 -9.19 11.69
CA MET A 207 4.13 -8.00 12.53
C MET A 207 2.87 -7.14 12.69
N VAL A 208 2.06 -6.99 11.63
CA VAL A 208 0.77 -6.28 11.71
C VAL A 208 -0.14 -6.98 12.72
N VAL A 209 -0.34 -8.29 12.57
CA VAL A 209 -1.28 -9.03 13.42
C VAL A 209 -0.80 -9.05 14.86
N THR A 210 0.47 -9.35 15.11
CA THR A 210 1.05 -9.40 16.48
C THR A 210 1.06 -8.07 17.21
N ARG A 211 1.14 -6.95 16.49
CA ARG A 211 1.05 -5.62 17.10
C ARG A 211 -0.39 -5.11 17.22
N THR A 212 -1.35 -5.76 16.56
CA THR A 212 -2.77 -5.42 16.62
C THR A 212 -3.48 -6.29 17.66
N GLU A 213 -3.21 -7.59 17.67
CA GLU A 213 -3.79 -8.60 18.55
C GLU A 213 -2.85 -8.88 19.72
N LYS A 214 -3.35 -8.73 20.96
CA LYS A 214 -2.55 -8.96 22.17
C LYS A 214 -2.23 -10.43 22.41
N ASP A 215 -3.12 -11.33 21.99
CA ASP A 215 -2.99 -12.76 22.17
C ASP A 215 -2.65 -13.41 20.83
N SER A 216 -1.38 -13.31 20.46
CA SER A 216 -0.84 -13.86 19.21
C SER A 216 0.40 -14.70 19.48
N HIS A 217 0.39 -15.94 19.01
CA HIS A 217 1.53 -16.85 19.07
C HIS A 217 2.14 -17.00 17.68
N ILE A 218 3.44 -16.72 17.55
CA ILE A 218 4.16 -16.82 16.27
C ILE A 218 4.95 -18.12 16.25
N VAL A 219 4.77 -18.88 15.17
CA VAL A 219 5.53 -20.09 14.89
C VAL A 219 6.04 -20.06 13.46
N ALA A 220 7.19 -20.67 13.22
CA ALA A 220 7.72 -20.88 11.88
C ALA A 220 7.67 -22.37 11.56
N PHE A 221 7.47 -22.71 10.29
CA PHE A 221 7.44 -24.11 9.87
C PHE A 221 8.05 -24.29 8.47
N SER A 222 8.63 -25.47 8.29
CA SER A 222 9.03 -26.05 7.02
C SER A 222 8.53 -27.50 6.96
N ASP A 223 9.45 -28.46 7.00
CA ASP A 223 9.27 -29.88 7.29
C ASP A 223 9.13 -30.18 8.78
N GLU A 224 9.60 -29.26 9.64
CA GLU A 224 9.42 -29.31 11.08
C GLU A 224 8.93 -27.96 11.63
N MET A 225 8.41 -27.98 12.86
CA MET A 225 8.04 -26.77 13.58
C MET A 225 9.28 -26.18 14.25
N VAL A 226 9.57 -24.92 13.95
CA VAL A 226 10.70 -24.20 14.54
C VAL A 226 10.17 -23.02 15.36
N PRO A 227 10.68 -22.81 16.59
CA PRO A 227 10.39 -21.59 17.33
C PRO A 227 10.77 -20.38 16.47
N CYS A 228 9.83 -19.48 16.23
CA CYS A 228 10.11 -18.25 15.50
C CYS A 228 10.74 -17.25 16.49
N PRO A 229 12.00 -16.82 16.33
CA PRO A 229 12.64 -15.91 17.27
C PRO A 229 12.20 -14.46 17.07
N VAL A 230 10.94 -14.25 16.67
CA VAL A 230 10.35 -12.94 16.38
C VAL A 230 9.63 -12.43 17.62
N THR A 231 10.00 -11.23 18.04
CA THR A 231 9.33 -10.51 19.13
C THR A 231 8.65 -9.26 18.60
N THR A 232 7.65 -8.76 19.33
CA THR A 232 6.87 -7.58 18.93
C THR A 232 7.72 -6.33 18.73
N ASP A 233 8.84 -6.23 19.43
CA ASP A 233 9.73 -5.06 19.45
C ASP A 233 10.72 -5.04 18.28
N MET A 234 10.87 -6.14 17.55
CA MET A 234 11.79 -6.23 16.43
C MET A 234 11.37 -5.31 15.27
N THR A 235 12.33 -4.73 14.58
CA THR A 235 12.12 -4.06 13.30
C THR A 235 11.89 -5.07 12.19
N LEU A 236 11.28 -4.66 11.07
CA LEU A 236 11.08 -5.57 9.93
C LEU A 236 12.40 -6.21 9.48
N GLN A 237 13.50 -5.46 9.44
CA GLN A 237 14.81 -6.00 9.08
C GLN A 237 15.29 -7.08 10.06
N GLN A 238 15.12 -6.87 11.37
CA GLN A 238 15.48 -7.87 12.38
C GLN A 238 14.62 -9.14 12.24
N VAL A 239 13.32 -8.98 11.97
CA VAL A 239 12.41 -10.10 11.70
C VAL A 239 12.86 -10.91 10.48
N LEU A 240 13.23 -10.24 9.38
CA LEU A 240 13.73 -10.91 8.17
C LEU A 240 15.06 -11.63 8.42
N MET A 241 15.99 -10.99 9.13
CA MET A 241 17.25 -11.63 9.50
C MET A 241 17.02 -12.87 10.36
N ALA A 242 16.18 -12.76 11.39
CA ALA A 242 15.77 -13.86 12.25
C ALA A 242 15.17 -15.03 11.45
N MET A 243 14.27 -14.75 10.49
CA MET A 243 13.67 -15.77 9.63
C MET A 243 14.67 -16.42 8.68
N SER A 244 15.63 -15.66 8.14
CA SER A 244 16.66 -16.19 7.23
C SER A 244 17.62 -17.18 7.88
N GLN A 245 17.72 -17.19 9.21
CA GLN A 245 18.55 -18.14 9.95
C GLN A 245 17.85 -19.49 10.17
N ILE A 246 16.54 -19.58 9.88
CA ILE A 246 15.79 -20.82 10.02
C ILE A 246 16.11 -21.71 8.80
N PRO A 247 16.58 -22.95 9.02
CA PRO A 247 16.87 -23.86 7.92
C PRO A 247 15.63 -24.10 7.05
N ALA A 248 15.76 -23.93 5.75
CA ALA A 248 14.68 -24.20 4.81
C ALA A 248 14.56 -25.72 4.55
N GLY A 249 13.35 -26.24 4.68
CA GLY A 249 13.01 -27.63 4.37
C GLY A 249 11.81 -27.73 3.42
N GLY A 250 11.12 -28.88 3.44
CA GLY A 250 9.83 -29.05 2.76
C GLY A 250 8.74 -28.15 3.34
N THR A 251 7.50 -28.28 2.86
CA THR A 251 6.38 -27.42 3.30
C THR A 251 5.20 -28.27 3.75
N ASP A 252 5.06 -28.46 5.07
CA ASP A 252 3.88 -29.13 5.65
C ASP A 252 2.99 -28.13 6.41
N CYS A 253 1.99 -27.60 5.70
CA CYS A 253 1.00 -26.68 6.25
C CYS A 253 0.04 -27.31 7.27
N SER A 254 0.11 -28.61 7.54
CA SER A 254 -0.66 -29.26 8.60
C SER A 254 -0.02 -29.11 9.97
N LEU A 255 1.29 -28.87 10.02
CA LEU A 255 2.10 -28.79 11.24
C LEU A 255 1.58 -27.77 12.25
N PRO A 256 1.14 -26.55 11.89
CA PRO A 256 0.69 -25.57 12.88
C PRO A 256 -0.49 -26.07 13.72
N MET A 257 -1.44 -26.78 13.10
CA MET A 257 -2.61 -27.31 13.79
C MET A 257 -2.27 -28.55 14.62
N ILE A 258 -1.43 -29.44 14.08
CA ILE A 258 -0.95 -30.64 14.79
C ILE A 258 -0.13 -30.24 16.02
N TRP A 259 0.77 -29.27 15.86
CA TRP A 259 1.58 -28.74 16.94
C TRP A 259 0.73 -28.09 18.02
N ALA A 260 -0.25 -27.27 17.64
CA ALA A 260 -1.15 -26.62 18.60
C ALA A 260 -1.96 -27.67 19.39
N GLN A 261 -2.40 -28.75 18.74
CA GLN A 261 -3.07 -29.87 19.40
C GLN A 261 -2.13 -30.58 20.38
N ASN A 262 -0.93 -30.98 19.94
CA ASN A 262 0.03 -31.72 20.75
C ASN A 262 0.53 -30.93 21.96
N THR A 263 0.64 -29.61 21.83
CA THR A 263 1.08 -28.70 22.90
C THR A 263 -0.06 -28.17 23.77
N ASN A 264 -1.31 -28.52 23.46
CA ASN A 264 -2.51 -27.93 24.06
C ASN A 264 -2.54 -26.39 23.97
N THR A 265 -1.99 -25.82 22.89
CA THR A 265 -2.02 -24.38 22.63
C THR A 265 -3.39 -23.99 22.10
N ALA A 266 -4.11 -23.16 22.85
CA ALA A 266 -5.46 -22.73 22.49
C ALA A 266 -5.46 -21.52 21.55
N ALA A 267 -6.06 -21.68 20.36
CA ALA A 267 -6.13 -20.68 19.30
C ALA A 267 -7.53 -20.66 18.69
N ASP A 268 -8.10 -19.47 18.52
CA ASP A 268 -9.39 -19.27 17.86
C ASP A 268 -9.24 -19.11 16.35
N VAL A 269 -8.09 -18.59 15.91
CA VAL A 269 -7.79 -18.30 14.51
C VAL A 269 -6.38 -18.79 14.18
N PHE A 270 -6.26 -19.60 13.14
CA PHE A 270 -4.99 -19.95 12.50
C PHE A 270 -4.80 -19.08 11.26
N ILE A 271 -3.68 -18.37 11.18
CA ILE A 271 -3.24 -17.67 9.97
C ILE A 271 -1.95 -18.32 9.51
N VAL A 272 -2.02 -19.02 8.38
CA VAL A 272 -0.86 -19.67 7.76
C VAL A 272 -0.41 -18.83 6.57
N PHE A 273 0.78 -18.26 6.65
CA PHE A 273 1.40 -17.52 5.56
C PHE A 273 2.29 -18.47 4.76
N THR A 274 1.79 -18.92 3.62
CA THR A 274 2.45 -19.86 2.70
C THR A 274 2.12 -19.46 1.25
N ASP A 275 2.87 -19.98 0.29
CA ASP A 275 2.56 -19.87 -1.13
C ASP A 275 1.65 -20.98 -1.68
N ASN A 276 1.15 -21.85 -0.79
CA ASN A 276 0.33 -23.02 -1.10
C ASN A 276 1.05 -24.11 -1.92
N GLU A 277 2.38 -24.06 -2.03
CA GLU A 277 3.17 -25.22 -2.48
C GLU A 277 3.28 -26.24 -1.35
N THR A 278 2.15 -26.86 -0.97
CA THR A 278 2.14 -27.85 0.10
C THR A 278 2.78 -29.14 -0.39
N PHE A 279 3.98 -29.46 0.12
CA PHE A 279 4.54 -30.79 -0.03
C PHE A 279 3.83 -31.70 0.97
N ALA A 280 2.81 -32.42 0.51
CA ALA A 280 1.86 -33.12 1.37
C ALA A 280 2.56 -34.10 2.32
N GLY A 281 2.68 -33.70 3.59
CA GLY A 281 2.94 -34.61 4.70
C GLY A 281 1.82 -35.65 4.84
N HIS A 282 1.88 -36.45 5.90
CA HIS A 282 0.94 -37.58 6.07
C HIS A 282 -0.53 -37.16 6.24
N VAL A 283 -0.80 -35.91 6.60
CA VAL A 283 -2.15 -35.39 6.90
C VAL A 283 -2.42 -34.09 6.16
N HIS A 284 -3.59 -33.97 5.55
CA HIS A 284 -3.98 -32.74 4.87
C HIS A 284 -4.30 -31.62 5.89
N PRO A 285 -3.91 -30.34 5.67
CA PRO A 285 -4.14 -29.24 6.61
C PRO A 285 -5.60 -29.08 7.06
N ALA A 286 -6.55 -29.26 6.14
CA ALA A 286 -7.97 -29.22 6.47
C ALA A 286 -8.44 -30.36 7.42
N VAL A 287 -7.78 -31.52 7.39
CA VAL A 287 -8.03 -32.63 8.33
C VAL A 287 -7.42 -32.29 9.69
N ALA A 288 -6.17 -31.82 9.72
CA ALA A 288 -5.51 -31.39 10.95
C ALA A 288 -6.33 -30.30 11.69
N LEU A 289 -6.88 -29.33 10.96
CA LEU A 289 -7.77 -28.31 11.55
C LEU A 289 -9.08 -28.89 12.10
N ARG A 290 -9.64 -29.95 11.49
CA ARG A 290 -10.83 -30.62 12.03
C ARG A 290 -10.51 -31.40 13.29
N GLU A 291 -9.37 -32.06 13.35
CA GLU A 291 -8.92 -32.78 14.55
C GLU A 291 -8.62 -31.81 15.69
N TYR A 292 -7.99 -30.66 15.42
CA TYR A 292 -7.78 -29.61 16.43
C TYR A 292 -9.08 -29.07 17.05
N ARG A 293 -10.18 -29.08 16.29
CA ARG A 293 -11.49 -28.58 16.75
C ARG A 293 -12.24 -29.56 17.65
N LYS A 294 -11.89 -30.84 17.62
CA LYS A 294 -12.52 -31.88 18.45
C LYS A 294 -11.94 -31.84 19.85
#